data_AF-A0A395IQS3-F1
#
_entry.id   AF-A0A395IQS3-F1
#
_cell.length_a   1.000
_cell.length_b   1.000
_cell.length_c   1.000
_cell.angle_alpha   90.00
_cell.angle_beta   90.00
_cell.angle_gamma   90.00
#
_symmetry.space_group_name_H-M   'P 1'
#
loop_
_entity.id
_entity.type
_entity.pdbx_description
1 polymer ?
#
loop_
_entity_poly.entity_id
_entity_poly.type
_entity_poly.pdbx_seq_one_letter_code
_entity_poly.pdbx_strand_id
1 'polypeptide(L)'
;MIAELIQRNDVLPLQSGVLTRFHSRSPPGISVLDYLQRIAKHATLKPPILLSMVYYIDRLCASYPAFTITTLTVHRFLITAATVASKGLSDSFWNNSTYARVGGVKVTELALLELEFLHRVDWKIVPNPETLIDYYKGLIERNDRYIMEGDSIEELDELVEDEDEESDELDTPEQTESGIDADMKDRKEADLSNEET
;
A
#
# COMPACT_ATOMS: atom_id res chain seq x y z
N MET A 1 -2.42 6.09 -10.08
CA MET A 1 -2.36 4.89 -10.96
C MET A 1 -3.74 4.51 -11.55
N ILE A 2 -4.69 3.88 -10.82
CA ILE A 2 -5.94 3.35 -11.45
C ILE A 2 -6.75 4.42 -12.20
N ALA A 3 -6.84 5.65 -11.67
CA ALA A 3 -7.54 6.75 -12.33
C ALA A 3 -6.90 7.14 -13.68
N GLU A 4 -5.56 7.13 -13.78
CA GLU A 4 -4.84 7.37 -15.04
C GLU A 4 -5.12 6.26 -16.06
N LEU A 5 -5.17 5.00 -15.61
CA LEU A 5 -5.48 3.85 -16.48
C LEU A 5 -6.89 4.00 -17.07
N ILE A 6 -7.88 4.33 -16.24
CA ILE A 6 -9.25 4.58 -16.70
C ILE A 6 -9.28 5.73 -17.71
N GLN A 7 -8.66 6.87 -17.40
CA GLN A 7 -8.64 8.03 -18.28
C GLN A 7 -8.03 7.73 -19.66
N ARG A 8 -6.97 6.89 -19.70
CA ARG A 8 -6.32 6.45 -20.94
C ARG A 8 -7.11 5.39 -21.71
N ASN A 9 -7.86 4.54 -21.01
CA ASN A 9 -8.59 3.43 -21.62
C ASN A 9 -10.01 3.81 -22.06
N ASP A 10 -10.67 4.75 -21.39
CA ASP A 10 -12.03 5.21 -21.73
C ASP A 10 -12.11 5.90 -23.11
N VAL A 11 -10.97 6.38 -23.65
CA VAL A 11 -10.88 6.93 -25.01
C VAL A 11 -10.63 5.87 -26.09
N LEU A 12 -10.34 4.62 -25.72
CA LEU A 12 -10.06 3.53 -26.65
C LEU A 12 -11.36 2.81 -27.07
N PRO A 13 -11.49 2.39 -28.34
CA PRO A 13 -12.61 1.55 -28.76
C PRO A 13 -12.53 0.16 -28.11
N LEU A 14 -13.68 -0.47 -27.89
CA LEU A 14 -13.76 -1.84 -27.37
C LEU A 14 -13.03 -2.81 -28.30
N GLN A 15 -11.88 -3.36 -27.87
CA GLN A 15 -10.95 -4.10 -28.72
C GLN A 15 -11.56 -5.32 -29.45
N SER A 16 -12.59 -5.94 -28.88
CA SER A 16 -13.25 -7.14 -29.44
C SER A 16 -14.72 -6.96 -29.79
N GLY A 17 -15.33 -5.81 -29.46
CA GLY A 17 -16.79 -5.61 -29.50
C GLY A 17 -17.59 -6.49 -28.52
N VAL A 18 -16.95 -7.37 -27.72
CA VAL A 18 -17.62 -8.29 -26.79
C VAL A 18 -17.66 -7.70 -25.38
N LEU A 19 -18.85 -7.56 -24.80
CA LEU A 19 -19.02 -7.17 -23.40
C LEU A 19 -18.65 -8.33 -22.46
N THR A 20 -17.68 -8.08 -21.59
CA THR A 20 -17.28 -9.02 -20.52
C THR A 20 -18.24 -8.95 -19.33
N ARG A 21 -18.23 -9.96 -18.45
CA ARG A 21 -19.03 -9.96 -17.19
C ARG A 21 -18.73 -8.76 -16.28
N PHE A 22 -17.54 -8.19 -16.40
CA PHE A 22 -17.11 -7.02 -15.64
C PHE A 22 -17.74 -5.72 -16.13
N HIS A 23 -18.37 -5.67 -17.31
CA HIS A 23 -19.02 -4.44 -17.78
C HIS A 23 -20.32 -4.15 -16.99
N SER A 24 -20.39 -2.95 -16.42
CA SER A 24 -21.62 -2.39 -15.84
C SER A 24 -22.50 -1.77 -16.93
N ARG A 25 -23.82 -1.74 -16.70
CA ARG A 25 -24.79 -1.11 -17.64
C ARG A 25 -24.60 0.41 -17.77
N SER A 26 -24.09 1.04 -16.72
CA SER A 26 -23.75 2.47 -16.66
C SER A 26 -22.61 2.64 -15.65
N PRO A 27 -21.88 3.78 -15.67
CA PRO A 27 -20.95 4.13 -14.61
C PRO A 27 -21.64 4.09 -13.24
N PRO A 28 -21.06 3.44 -12.21
CA PRO A 28 -21.55 3.53 -10.85
C PRO A 28 -21.39 4.96 -10.30
N GLY A 29 -22.39 5.44 -9.55
CA GLY A 29 -22.38 6.80 -8.99
C GLY A 29 -21.42 7.03 -7.81
N ILE A 30 -20.72 6.00 -7.34
CA ILE A 30 -19.66 6.09 -6.32
C ILE A 30 -18.31 6.15 -7.02
N SER A 31 -17.41 7.04 -6.59
CA SER A 31 -16.08 7.13 -7.19
C SER A 31 -15.27 5.85 -6.98
N VAL A 32 -14.27 5.62 -7.83
CA VAL A 32 -13.39 4.45 -7.72
C VAL A 32 -12.60 4.48 -6.41
N LEU A 33 -12.21 5.67 -5.94
CA LEU A 33 -11.50 5.85 -4.68
C LEU A 33 -12.38 5.51 -3.48
N ASP A 34 -13.59 6.09 -3.40
CA ASP A 34 -14.53 5.84 -2.29
C ASP A 34 -14.95 4.36 -2.25
N TYR A 35 -15.11 3.74 -3.42
CA TYR A 35 -15.44 2.33 -3.54
C TYR A 35 -14.28 1.43 -3.09
N LEU A 36 -13.04 1.75 -3.46
CA LEU A 36 -11.85 1.03 -3.00
C LEU A 36 -11.66 1.17 -1.49
N GLN A 37 -11.79 2.39 -0.94
CA GLN A 37 -11.75 2.64 0.51
C GLN A 37 -12.84 1.87 1.26
N ARG A 38 -14.07 1.86 0.72
CA ARG A 38 -15.19 1.08 1.26
C ARG A 38 -14.88 -0.41 1.30
N ILE A 39 -14.34 -1.00 0.23
CA ILE A 39 -13.98 -2.42 0.24
C ILE A 39 -12.83 -2.68 1.21
N ALA A 40 -11.75 -1.89 1.15
CA ALA A 40 -10.58 -2.05 2.02
C ALA A 40 -10.97 -2.03 3.51
N LYS A 41 -11.81 -1.07 3.92
CA LYS A 41 -12.30 -0.92 5.29
C LYS A 41 -13.26 -2.04 5.69
N HIS A 42 -14.31 -2.29 4.90
CA HIS A 42 -15.42 -3.16 5.32
C HIS A 42 -15.23 -4.65 5.00
N ALA A 43 -14.31 -4.98 4.10
CA ALA A 43 -13.85 -6.36 3.86
C ALA A 43 -12.46 -6.65 4.45
N THR A 44 -11.94 -5.73 5.29
CA THR A 44 -10.68 -5.85 6.06
C THR A 44 -9.49 -6.30 5.21
N LEU A 45 -9.27 -5.62 4.07
CA LEU A 45 -8.18 -5.98 3.15
C LEU A 45 -6.84 -5.52 3.71
N LYS A 46 -5.90 -6.46 3.86
CA LYS A 46 -4.50 -6.16 4.24
C LYS A 46 -3.74 -5.52 3.08
N PRO A 47 -2.68 -4.73 3.31
CA PRO A 47 -1.91 -4.09 2.23
C PRO A 47 -1.39 -5.05 1.13
N PRO A 48 -0.88 -6.26 1.42
CA PRO A 48 -0.47 -7.21 0.37
C PRO A 48 -1.60 -7.66 -0.55
N ILE A 49 -2.85 -7.66 -0.06
CA ILE A 49 -4.05 -7.99 -0.84
C ILE A 49 -4.39 -6.85 -1.80
N LEU A 50 -4.29 -5.59 -1.34
CA LEU A 50 -4.45 -4.42 -2.19
C LEU A 50 -3.38 -4.37 -3.30
N LEU A 51 -2.13 -4.72 -2.98
CA LEU A 51 -1.04 -4.83 -3.95
C LEU A 51 -1.27 -5.97 -4.95
N SER A 52 -1.76 -7.13 -4.48
CA SER A 52 -2.14 -8.26 -5.35
C SER A 52 -3.27 -7.90 -6.31
N MET A 53 -4.21 -7.03 -5.91
CA MET A 53 -5.25 -6.51 -6.81
C MET A 53 -4.69 -5.64 -7.94
N VAL A 54 -3.54 -4.97 -7.74
CA VAL A 54 -2.84 -4.24 -8.80
C VAL A 54 -2.24 -5.21 -9.80
N TYR A 55 -1.49 -6.22 -9.34
CA TYR A 55 -0.99 -7.30 -10.19
C TYR A 55 -2.10 -8.00 -11.00
N TYR A 56 -3.30 -8.16 -10.41
CA TYR A 56 -4.45 -8.74 -11.11
C TYR A 56 -5.00 -7.89 -12.26
N ILE A 57 -4.74 -6.58 -12.31
CA ILE A 57 -5.11 -5.75 -13.46
C ILE A 57 -4.36 -6.25 -14.69
N ASP A 58 -3.03 -6.26 -14.61
CA ASP A 58 -2.18 -6.61 -15.74
C ASP A 58 -2.28 -8.10 -16.07
N ARG A 59 -2.39 -8.96 -15.05
CA ARG A 59 -2.61 -10.40 -15.24
C ARG A 59 -3.91 -10.69 -16.01
N LEU A 60 -5.01 -10.01 -15.67
CA LEU A 60 -6.30 -10.22 -16.34
C LEU A 60 -6.34 -9.57 -17.73
N CYS A 61 -5.78 -8.38 -17.91
CA CYS A 61 -5.66 -7.74 -19.22
C CYS A 61 -4.82 -8.60 -20.20
N ALA A 62 -3.71 -9.18 -19.73
CA ALA A 62 -2.85 -10.03 -20.55
C ALA A 62 -3.52 -11.37 -20.93
N SER A 63 -4.34 -11.95 -20.05
CA SER A 63 -4.98 -13.24 -20.30
C SER A 63 -6.39 -13.13 -20.92
N TYR A 64 -7.00 -11.95 -20.91
CA TYR A 64 -8.35 -11.71 -21.42
C TYR A 64 -8.41 -10.44 -22.31
N PRO A 65 -8.10 -10.54 -23.61
CA PRO A 65 -8.04 -9.37 -24.52
C PRO A 65 -9.34 -8.57 -24.70
N ALA A 66 -10.50 -9.11 -24.30
CA ALA A 66 -11.76 -8.35 -24.29
C ALA A 66 -11.96 -7.54 -22.99
N PHE A 67 -11.12 -7.74 -21.97
CA PHE A 67 -11.14 -7.01 -20.72
C PHE A 67 -10.14 -5.86 -20.75
N THR A 68 -10.57 -4.71 -20.25
CA THR A 68 -9.74 -3.52 -20.07
C THR A 68 -10.31 -2.75 -18.87
N ILE A 69 -9.46 -2.13 -18.06
CA ILE A 69 -9.89 -1.28 -16.95
C ILE A 69 -10.44 0.03 -17.50
N THR A 70 -11.75 0.25 -17.36
CA THR A 70 -12.52 1.42 -17.80
C THR A 70 -13.49 1.83 -16.69
N THR A 71 -14.13 3.00 -16.84
CA THR A 71 -15.18 3.47 -15.92
C THR A 71 -16.35 2.47 -15.79
N LEU A 72 -16.58 1.61 -16.80
CA LEU A 72 -17.63 0.58 -16.76
C LEU A 72 -17.20 -0.73 -16.10
N THR A 73 -15.91 -1.08 -16.11
CA THR A 73 -15.41 -2.38 -15.64
C THR A 73 -14.82 -2.36 -14.24
N VAL A 74 -14.25 -1.22 -13.82
CA VAL A 74 -13.38 -1.15 -12.64
C VAL A 74 -14.06 -1.59 -11.33
N HIS A 75 -15.30 -1.16 -11.03
CA HIS A 75 -15.94 -1.54 -9.75
C HIS A 75 -16.20 -3.04 -9.64
N ARG A 76 -16.69 -3.66 -10.72
CA ARG A 76 -16.92 -5.12 -10.78
C ARG A 76 -15.61 -5.89 -10.69
N PHE A 77 -14.56 -5.39 -11.35
CA PHE A 77 -13.22 -5.94 -11.20
C PHE A 77 -12.72 -5.84 -9.75
N LEU A 78 -12.77 -4.66 -9.12
CA LEU A 78 -12.21 -4.43 -7.78
C LEU A 78 -12.81 -5.34 -6.71
N ILE A 79 -14.14 -5.51 -6.65
CA ILE A 79 -14.74 -6.44 -5.67
C ILE A 79 -14.36 -7.90 -5.94
N THR A 80 -14.24 -8.27 -7.21
CA THR A 80 -13.87 -9.64 -7.62
C THR A 80 -12.42 -9.93 -7.27
N ALA A 81 -11.50 -9.03 -7.63
CA ALA A 81 -10.09 -9.10 -7.31
C ALA A 81 -9.86 -9.15 -5.80
N ALA A 82 -10.56 -8.31 -5.02
CA ALA A 82 -10.52 -8.33 -3.56
C ALA A 82 -10.99 -9.67 -2.98
N THR A 83 -12.10 -10.23 -3.49
CA THR A 83 -12.65 -11.51 -3.04
C THR A 83 -11.69 -12.66 -3.35
N VAL A 84 -11.18 -12.74 -4.58
CA VAL A 84 -10.24 -13.78 -5.04
C VAL A 84 -8.90 -13.69 -4.32
N ALA A 85 -8.31 -12.50 -4.21
CA ALA A 85 -7.04 -12.32 -3.49
C ALA A 85 -7.19 -12.66 -2.00
N SER A 86 -8.26 -12.20 -1.34
CA SER A 86 -8.46 -12.52 0.09
C SER A 86 -8.63 -14.03 0.32
N LYS A 87 -9.49 -14.70 -0.46
CA LYS A 87 -9.76 -16.14 -0.31
C LYS A 87 -8.59 -17.03 -0.74
N GLY A 88 -7.75 -16.55 -1.67
CA GLY A 88 -6.60 -17.31 -2.19
C GLY A 88 -5.28 -17.06 -1.47
N LEU A 89 -5.11 -15.92 -0.81
CA LEU A 89 -3.82 -15.45 -0.27
C LEU A 89 -3.86 -15.05 1.22
N SER A 90 -5.00 -15.14 1.91
CA SER A 90 -5.11 -14.86 3.36
C SER A 90 -5.73 -16.02 4.13
N ASP A 91 -5.18 -16.33 5.30
CA ASP A 91 -5.73 -17.33 6.22
C ASP A 91 -7.08 -16.91 6.84
N SER A 92 -7.37 -15.61 6.82
CA SER A 92 -8.62 -15.02 7.31
C SER A 92 -9.29 -14.24 6.18
N PHE A 93 -10.48 -14.71 5.78
CA PHE A 93 -11.27 -14.18 4.68
C PHE A 93 -12.76 -14.26 5.00
N TRP A 94 -13.57 -13.45 4.31
CA TRP A 94 -15.02 -13.45 4.48
C TRP A 94 -15.73 -14.40 3.51
N ASN A 95 -17.00 -14.72 3.78
CA ASN A 95 -17.83 -15.44 2.80
C ASN A 95 -18.30 -14.50 1.66
N ASN A 96 -18.70 -15.09 0.53
CA ASN A 96 -19.18 -14.34 -0.63
C ASN A 96 -20.39 -13.44 -0.33
N SER A 97 -21.23 -13.77 0.67
CA SER A 97 -22.37 -12.94 1.06
C SER A 97 -21.93 -11.63 1.71
N THR A 98 -20.86 -11.65 2.52
CA THR A 98 -20.24 -10.46 3.09
C THR A 98 -19.57 -9.62 2.00
N TYR A 99 -18.75 -10.21 1.13
CA TYR A 99 -18.14 -9.48 0.00
C TYR A 99 -19.19 -8.87 -0.93
N ALA A 100 -20.25 -9.60 -1.27
CA ALA A 100 -21.32 -9.09 -2.13
C ALA A 100 -22.06 -7.90 -1.50
N ARG A 101 -22.35 -7.98 -0.18
CA ARG A 101 -22.92 -6.86 0.60
C ARG A 101 -21.99 -5.65 0.61
N VAL A 102 -20.70 -5.84 0.87
CA VAL A 102 -19.70 -4.77 0.87
C VAL A 102 -19.54 -4.17 -0.52
N GLY A 103 -19.53 -4.97 -1.58
CA GLY A 103 -19.42 -4.52 -2.97
C GLY A 103 -20.71 -3.96 -3.57
N GLY A 104 -21.88 -4.16 -2.96
CA GLY A 104 -23.17 -3.72 -3.49
C GLY A 104 -23.68 -4.53 -4.69
N VAL A 105 -23.29 -5.80 -4.80
CA VAL A 105 -23.66 -6.71 -5.89
C VAL A 105 -24.49 -7.89 -5.36
N LYS A 106 -25.14 -8.66 -6.24
CA LYS A 106 -25.83 -9.90 -5.80
C LYS A 106 -24.81 -10.99 -5.48
N VAL A 107 -25.09 -11.87 -4.52
CA VAL A 107 -24.19 -12.98 -4.15
C VAL A 107 -23.93 -13.92 -5.34
N THR A 108 -24.98 -14.22 -6.11
CA THR A 108 -24.89 -15.02 -7.35
C THR A 108 -24.08 -14.33 -8.44
N GLU A 109 -24.15 -13.00 -8.53
CA GLU A 109 -23.38 -12.20 -9.47
C GLU A 109 -21.89 -12.17 -9.09
N LEU A 110 -21.57 -11.98 -7.81
CA LEU A 110 -20.19 -12.08 -7.33
C LEU A 110 -19.59 -13.47 -7.57
N ALA A 111 -20.36 -14.54 -7.33
CA ALA A 111 -19.91 -15.91 -7.60
C ALA A 111 -19.61 -16.14 -9.10
N LEU A 112 -20.41 -15.57 -10.01
CA LEU A 112 -20.15 -15.63 -11.45
C LEU A 112 -18.93 -14.80 -11.86
N LEU A 113 -18.72 -13.62 -11.25
CA LEU A 113 -17.55 -12.79 -11.50
C LEU A 113 -16.26 -13.46 -11.00
N GLU A 114 -16.30 -14.02 -9.79
CA GLU A 114 -15.21 -14.82 -9.20
C GLU A 114 -14.83 -15.99 -10.11
N LEU A 115 -15.83 -16.76 -10.58
CA LEU A 115 -15.61 -17.90 -11.46
C LEU A 115 -15.08 -17.48 -12.85
N GLU A 116 -15.59 -16.39 -13.43
CA GLU A 116 -15.06 -15.82 -14.68
C GLU A 116 -13.59 -15.41 -14.50
N PHE A 117 -13.27 -14.65 -13.44
CA PHE A 117 -11.90 -14.22 -13.14
C PHE A 117 -10.93 -15.41 -13.06
N LEU A 118 -11.28 -16.43 -12.25
CA LEU A 118 -10.44 -17.59 -12.00
C LEU A 118 -10.17 -18.41 -13.27
N HIS A 119 -11.17 -18.58 -14.14
CA HIS A 119 -10.97 -19.22 -15.45
C HIS A 119 -10.07 -18.37 -16.37
N ARG A 120 -10.23 -17.05 -16.40
CA ARG A 120 -9.43 -16.17 -17.27
C ARG A 120 -7.96 -16.14 -16.88
N VAL A 121 -7.63 -16.24 -15.60
CA VAL A 121 -6.23 -16.28 -15.13
C VAL A 121 -5.68 -17.70 -15.01
N ASP A 122 -6.43 -18.72 -15.46
CA ASP A 122 -6.06 -20.15 -15.38
C ASP A 122 -5.69 -20.58 -13.94
N TRP A 123 -6.48 -20.10 -12.96
CA TRP A 123 -6.29 -20.29 -11.52
C TRP A 123 -4.92 -19.85 -10.95
N LYS A 124 -4.04 -19.26 -11.77
CA LYS A 124 -2.71 -18.76 -11.41
C LYS A 124 -2.81 -17.39 -10.76
N ILE A 125 -3.35 -17.40 -9.54
CA ILE A 125 -3.63 -16.21 -8.72
C ILE A 125 -2.51 -15.87 -7.73
N VAL A 126 -1.60 -16.79 -7.44
CA VAL A 126 -0.45 -16.51 -6.55
C VAL A 126 0.59 -15.69 -7.32
N PRO A 127 0.90 -14.44 -6.90
CA PRO A 127 1.98 -13.66 -7.50
C PRO A 127 3.35 -14.11 -6.97
N ASN A 128 4.40 -13.93 -7.77
CA ASN A 128 5.77 -14.08 -7.28
C ASN A 128 6.12 -12.94 -6.32
N PRO A 129 6.87 -13.18 -5.22
CA PRO A 129 7.24 -12.12 -4.27
C PRO A 129 8.02 -10.96 -4.91
N GLU A 130 9.01 -11.28 -5.76
CA GLU A 130 9.80 -10.31 -6.53
C GLU A 130 8.90 -9.37 -7.34
N THR A 131 7.97 -9.96 -8.11
CA THR A 131 6.99 -9.20 -8.90
C THR A 131 6.12 -8.27 -8.02
N LEU A 132 5.71 -8.68 -6.82
CA LEU A 132 4.99 -7.77 -5.91
C LEU A 132 5.86 -6.59 -5.45
N ILE A 133 7.16 -6.83 -5.19
CA ILE A 133 8.11 -5.76 -4.84
C ILE A 133 8.22 -4.76 -5.99
N ASP A 134 8.29 -5.21 -7.24
CA ASP A 134 8.32 -4.34 -8.42
C ASP A 134 7.06 -3.46 -8.52
N TYR A 135 5.86 -4.04 -8.30
CA TYR A 135 4.62 -3.25 -8.24
C TYR A 135 4.60 -2.25 -7.07
N TYR A 136 5.25 -2.57 -5.94
CA TYR A 136 5.31 -1.68 -4.79
C TYR A 136 6.24 -0.49 -5.04
N LYS A 137 7.46 -0.74 -5.53
CA LYS A 137 8.41 0.28 -5.97
C LYS A 137 7.80 1.20 -7.03
N GLY A 138 7.23 0.62 -8.09
CA GLY A 138 6.54 1.35 -9.15
C GLY A 138 5.25 2.07 -8.73
N LEU A 139 4.76 1.89 -7.49
CA LEU A 139 3.70 2.71 -6.90
C LEU A 139 4.25 3.88 -6.08
N ILE A 140 5.42 3.71 -5.45
CA ILE A 140 6.15 4.73 -4.68
C ILE A 140 6.77 5.76 -5.64
N GLU A 141 7.48 5.32 -6.67
CA GLU A 141 8.08 6.15 -7.73
C GLU A 141 7.09 7.08 -8.45
N ARG A 142 5.78 6.81 -8.34
CA ARG A 142 4.70 7.60 -8.95
C ARG A 142 4.06 8.61 -8.00
N ASN A 143 4.55 8.74 -6.77
CA ASN A 143 3.97 9.57 -5.74
C ASN A 143 5.01 10.01 -4.70
N ASP A 144 5.62 11.16 -4.96
CA ASP A 144 6.68 11.90 -4.25
C ASP A 144 6.46 12.12 -2.72
N ARG A 145 5.38 11.57 -2.15
CA ARG A 145 5.05 11.57 -0.71
C ARG A 145 5.40 10.28 0.02
N TYR A 146 5.94 9.29 -0.69
CA TYR A 146 6.38 8.03 -0.13
C TYR A 146 7.83 7.77 -0.53
N ILE A 147 8.60 7.23 0.40
CA ILE A 147 10.02 6.87 0.25
C ILE A 147 10.15 5.43 0.77
N MET A 148 11.03 4.61 0.18
CA MET A 148 11.33 3.29 0.72
C MET A 148 12.21 3.43 1.97
N GLU A 149 11.97 2.61 2.99
CA GLU A 149 12.70 2.65 4.27
C GLU A 149 14.22 2.40 4.14
N GLY A 150 14.69 1.90 2.99
CA GLY A 150 16.12 1.77 2.66
C GLY A 150 16.74 3.02 2.03
N ASP A 151 16.01 3.77 1.21
CA ASP A 151 16.54 4.93 0.46
C ASP A 151 16.83 6.11 1.41
N SER A 152 16.09 6.18 2.53
CA SER A 152 16.27 7.21 3.58
C SER A 152 17.59 7.14 4.34
N ILE A 153 18.38 6.07 4.20
CA ILE A 153 19.69 5.92 4.84
C ILE A 153 20.79 6.47 3.93
N GLU A 154 20.69 6.23 2.62
CA GLU A 154 21.66 6.71 1.63
C GLU A 154 21.67 8.25 1.54
N GLU A 155 20.50 8.91 1.60
CA GLU A 155 20.40 10.38 1.69
C GLU A 155 20.96 10.97 3.01
N LEU A 156 21.10 10.17 4.06
CA LEU A 156 21.69 10.61 5.33
C LEU A 156 23.21 10.42 5.37
N ASP A 157 23.72 9.34 4.78
CA ASP A 157 25.17 9.09 4.70
C ASP A 157 25.85 10.08 3.73
N GLU A 158 25.23 10.43 2.58
CA GLU A 158 25.77 11.48 1.67
C GLU A 158 25.90 12.86 2.35
N LEU A 159 25.07 13.17 3.35
CA LEU A 159 25.16 14.43 4.12
C LEU A 159 26.22 14.41 5.23
N VAL A 160 26.78 13.25 5.56
CA VAL A 160 27.83 13.10 6.59
C VAL A 160 29.22 13.11 5.96
N GLU A 161 29.38 12.59 4.73
CA GLU A 161 30.67 12.60 4.03
C GLU A 161 31.16 14.04 3.66
N ASP A 162 30.26 15.02 3.59
CA ASP A 162 30.59 16.43 3.30
C ASP A 162 31.15 17.23 4.51
N GLU A 163 31.05 16.74 5.76
CA GLU A 163 31.50 17.49 6.96
C GLU A 163 32.93 17.16 7.44
N ASP A 164 33.58 16.11 6.93
CA ASP A 164 34.86 15.59 7.46
C ASP A 164 36.15 16.08 6.74
N GLU A 165 36.07 16.99 5.75
CA GLU A 165 37.24 17.57 5.05
C GLU A 165 37.51 19.08 5.35
N GLU A 166 37.80 19.45 6.61
CA GLU A 166 38.75 20.56 6.86
C GLU A 166 39.58 20.39 8.15
N SER A 167 40.87 20.74 8.07
CA SER A 167 41.96 20.12 8.85
C SER A 167 42.49 20.88 10.07
N ASP A 168 42.93 20.11 11.07
CA ASP A 168 44.07 20.32 12.00
C ASP A 168 44.93 21.60 11.89
N GLU A 169 45.07 22.37 12.98
CA GLU A 169 46.28 22.40 13.86
C GLU A 169 46.28 23.56 14.89
N LEU A 170 46.53 23.21 16.17
CA LEU A 170 47.36 23.88 17.20
C LEU A 170 47.34 25.42 17.39
N ASP A 171 47.05 25.88 18.63
CA ASP A 171 48.11 26.27 19.61
C ASP A 171 47.53 26.48 21.04
N THR A 172 48.34 26.31 22.09
CA THR A 172 48.04 26.74 23.48
C THR A 172 49.27 27.35 24.14
N PRO A 173 49.10 28.48 24.87
CA PRO A 173 49.72 28.50 26.21
C PRO A 173 48.96 29.27 27.31
N GLU A 174 48.93 28.62 28.48
CA GLU A 174 49.10 29.10 29.86
C GLU A 174 48.46 30.39 30.44
N GLN A 175 47.65 30.15 31.49
CA GLN A 175 47.70 30.73 32.85
C GLN A 175 47.58 32.26 33.10
N THR A 176 46.60 32.64 33.93
CA THR A 176 46.87 33.48 35.11
C THR A 176 45.84 33.23 36.23
N GLU A 177 46.28 33.24 37.50
CA GLU A 177 45.45 32.90 38.68
C GLU A 177 44.64 34.07 39.27
N SER A 178 43.55 33.73 39.97
CA SER A 178 42.94 34.35 41.19
C SER A 178 41.41 34.30 41.13
N GLY A 179 40.64 34.01 42.20
CA GLY A 179 40.94 33.56 43.57
C GLY A 179 39.70 33.75 44.47
N ILE A 180 39.73 33.17 45.70
CA ILE A 180 38.85 33.44 46.87
C ILE A 180 37.51 32.64 47.00
N ASP A 181 37.49 31.76 48.03
CA ASP A 181 36.45 31.41 49.04
C ASP A 181 34.92 31.36 48.73
N ALA A 182 34.07 30.58 49.42
CA ALA A 182 34.24 29.42 50.33
C ALA A 182 32.85 28.80 50.71
N ASP A 183 32.88 27.70 51.46
CA ASP A 183 31.90 27.25 52.49
C ASP A 183 30.61 26.46 52.10
N MET A 184 30.77 25.13 52.02
CA MET A 184 30.23 24.16 53.00
C MET A 184 28.71 24.16 53.35
N LYS A 185 27.97 23.09 52.98
CA LYS A 185 27.45 22.08 53.97
C LYS A 185 26.63 20.90 53.43
N ASP A 186 26.96 19.75 54.01
CA ASP A 186 26.28 18.44 54.02
C ASP A 186 24.75 18.41 54.22
N ARG A 187 24.08 17.46 53.53
CA ARG A 187 23.50 16.20 54.06
C ARG A 187 22.67 15.50 52.96
N LYS A 188 23.06 14.31 52.47
CA LYS A 188 22.74 12.94 52.97
C LYS A 188 21.24 12.72 53.22
N GLU A 189 20.60 11.86 52.39
CA GLU A 189 20.20 10.46 52.73
C GLU A 189 18.98 10.37 53.67
N ALA A 190 18.04 9.43 53.54
CA ALA A 190 17.72 8.41 52.52
C ALA A 190 16.30 7.89 52.79
N ASP A 191 15.89 6.85 52.06
CA ASP A 191 14.83 5.87 52.41
C ASP A 191 13.36 6.35 52.43
N LEU A 192 12.34 5.52 52.12
CA LEU A 192 12.13 4.29 51.34
C LEU A 192 10.77 3.75 51.86
N SER A 193 9.92 3.16 51.01
CA SER A 193 8.73 2.35 51.43
C SER A 193 7.66 3.12 52.27
N ASN A 194 6.42 2.71 52.55
CA ASN A 194 5.43 1.73 52.06
C ASN A 194 4.05 2.16 52.68
N GLU A 195 2.84 1.67 52.37
CA GLU A 195 2.36 0.61 51.46
C GLU A 195 0.89 0.90 51.03
N GLU A 196 0.28 -0.07 50.33
CA GLU A 196 -1.17 -0.36 50.15
C GLU A 196 -2.24 0.44 50.94
N THR A 197 -3.30 0.87 50.25
CA THR A 197 -4.65 0.27 50.43
C THR A 197 -5.51 0.44 49.17
#